data_AF-A0A812WK90-F1
#
_entry.id   AF-A0A812WK90-F1
#
_cell.length_a   1.000
_cell.length_b   1.000
_cell.length_c   1.000
_cell.angle_alpha   90.00
_cell.angle_beta   90.00
_cell.angle_gamma   90.00
#
_symmetry.space_group_name_H-M   'P 1'
#
loop_
_entity.id
_entity.type
_entity.pdbx_description
1 polymer ?
#
loop_
_entity_poly.entity_id
_entity_poly.type
_entity_poly.pdbx_seq_one_letter_code
_entity_poly.pdbx_strand_id
1 'polypeptide(L)'
;MLLPLLPSHLGVYRKGGHFVKLRHFPLAYVLAALNALAEIGESFDATKMTPKELVERISKLGVNYEEAHAKDMARLENSNFFLANFDPADFSYGIASGAVVHKSTGAKLDGGEGVPSAKDLDGADKAALQGYGRPYVDGKPGGVYYRYPRSPQPLPLLGSSVACCSSLPASGCTSA
;
A
#
# COMPACT_ATOMS: atom_id res chain seq x y z
N MET A 1 -11.86 10.02 -7.64
CA MET A 1 -11.96 8.62 -7.20
C MET A 1 -10.59 8.16 -6.73
N LEU A 2 -10.48 7.53 -5.57
CA LEU A 2 -9.23 6.93 -5.09
C LEU A 2 -9.19 5.46 -5.52
N LEU A 3 -8.01 4.90 -5.81
CA LEU A 3 -7.92 3.47 -6.10
C LEU A 3 -8.35 2.65 -4.86
N PRO A 4 -9.00 1.49 -5.05
CA PRO A 4 -9.37 0.64 -3.92
C PRO A 4 -8.10 0.15 -3.23
N LEU A 5 -8.18 -0.02 -1.92
CA LEU A 5 -7.16 -0.71 -1.16
C LEU A 5 -7.16 -2.19 -1.56
N LEU A 6 -5.96 -2.76 -1.66
CA LEU A 6 -5.83 -4.21 -1.73
C LEU A 6 -6.46 -4.84 -0.47
N PRO A 7 -6.98 -6.08 -0.54
CA PRO A 7 -7.68 -6.70 0.58
C PRO A 7 -6.91 -6.68 1.91
N SER A 8 -5.60 -6.91 1.88
CA SER A 8 -4.71 -6.83 3.05
C SER A 8 -4.68 -5.42 3.66
N HIS A 9 -4.49 -4.38 2.84
CA HIS A 9 -4.52 -2.98 3.27
C HIS A 9 -5.92 -2.55 3.76
N LEU A 10 -7.00 -3.03 3.14
CA LEU A 10 -8.36 -2.78 3.63
C LEU A 10 -8.57 -3.39 5.03
N GLY A 11 -8.04 -4.59 5.27
CA GLY A 11 -8.03 -5.23 6.58
C GLY A 11 -7.29 -4.41 7.64
N VAL A 12 -6.13 -3.84 7.30
CA VAL A 12 -5.37 -2.94 8.19
C VAL A 12 -6.11 -1.62 8.42
N TYR A 13 -6.73 -1.04 7.38
CA TYR A 13 -7.55 0.16 7.49
C TYR A 13 -8.72 -0.05 8.47
N ARG A 14 -9.47 -1.14 8.33
CA ARG A 14 -10.61 -1.47 9.22
C ARG A 14 -10.20 -1.69 10.68
N LYS A 15 -8.94 -2.06 10.93
CA LYS A 15 -8.36 -2.16 12.30
C LYS A 15 -7.86 -0.81 12.83
N GLY A 16 -7.99 0.28 12.08
CA GLY A 16 -7.45 1.59 12.43
C GLY A 16 -5.93 1.70 12.27
N GLY A 17 -5.29 0.80 11.50
CA GLY A 17 -3.85 0.82 11.27
C GLY A 17 -3.41 1.74 10.13
N HIS A 18 -4.29 2.02 9.16
CA HIS A 18 -4.04 3.00 8.10
C HIS A 18 -4.78 4.31 8.34
N PHE A 19 -4.24 5.37 7.76
CA PHE A 19 -4.83 6.72 7.74
C PHE A 19 -5.15 7.30 9.13
N VAL A 20 -4.36 6.90 10.13
CA VAL A 20 -4.51 7.32 11.53
C VAL A 20 -4.47 8.84 11.65
N LYS A 21 -5.39 9.42 12.42
CA LYS A 21 -5.40 10.85 12.71
C LYS A 21 -4.03 11.33 13.21
N LEU A 22 -3.65 12.53 12.79
CA LEU A 22 -2.36 13.17 13.06
C LEU A 22 -1.13 12.42 12.53
N ARG A 23 -1.31 11.31 11.78
CA ARG A 23 -0.26 10.62 11.02
C ARG A 23 -0.55 10.61 9.52
N HIS A 24 -1.83 10.75 9.17
CA HIS A 24 -2.30 10.96 7.80
C HIS A 24 -2.78 12.40 7.62
N PHE A 25 -2.19 13.07 6.64
CA PHE A 25 -2.55 14.42 6.24
C PHE A 25 -3.10 14.35 4.82
N PRO A 26 -4.44 14.44 4.64
CA PRO A 26 -5.04 14.43 3.32
C PRO A 26 -4.41 15.49 2.43
N LEU A 27 -4.16 15.16 1.16
CA LEU A 27 -3.54 16.11 0.22
C LEU A 27 -4.32 17.43 0.14
N ALA A 28 -5.66 17.37 0.19
CA ALA A 28 -6.50 18.57 0.18
C ALA A 28 -6.24 19.48 1.39
N TYR A 29 -6.01 18.91 2.59
CA TYR A 29 -5.61 19.68 3.77
C TYR A 29 -4.23 20.31 3.58
N VAL A 30 -3.27 19.53 3.09
CA VAL A 30 -1.89 20.02 2.85
C VAL A 30 -1.88 21.20 1.88
N LEU A 31 -2.61 21.09 0.76
CA LEU A 31 -2.72 22.18 -0.21
C LEU A 31 -3.41 23.42 0.38
N ALA A 32 -4.50 23.25 1.13
CA ALA A 32 -5.19 24.36 1.79
C ALA A 32 -4.27 25.07 2.81
N ALA A 33 -3.51 24.30 3.61
CA ALA A 33 -2.56 24.83 4.57
C ALA A 33 -1.42 25.60 3.89
N LEU A 34 -0.83 25.06 2.81
CA LEU A 34 0.23 25.72 2.06
C LEU A 34 -0.26 27.02 1.40
N ASN A 35 -1.46 27.01 0.83
CA ASN A 35 -2.06 28.22 0.24
C ASN A 35 -2.29 29.30 1.31
N ALA A 36 -2.86 28.95 2.46
CA ALA A 36 -3.09 29.89 3.56
C ALA A 36 -1.78 30.49 4.09
N LEU A 37 -0.70 29.71 4.13
CA LEU A 37 0.63 30.21 4.50
C LEU A 37 1.22 31.16 3.47
N ALA A 38 1.08 30.83 2.19
CA ALA A 38 1.54 31.66 1.10
C ALA A 38 0.82 33.03 1.08
N GLU A 39 -0.48 33.04 1.36
CA GLU A 39 -1.30 34.26 1.43
C GLU A 39 -0.82 35.24 2.52
N ILE A 40 -0.36 34.75 3.66
CA ILE A 40 0.17 35.58 4.76
C ILE A 40 1.69 35.78 4.70
N GLY A 41 2.38 35.15 3.75
CA GLY A 41 3.83 35.21 3.62
C GLY A 41 4.60 34.53 4.78
N GLU A 42 4.00 33.55 5.45
CA GLU A 42 4.64 32.81 6.54
C GLU A 42 5.12 31.43 6.10
N SER A 43 6.10 30.88 6.82
CA SER A 43 6.51 29.48 6.70
C SER A 43 6.94 28.93 8.06
N PHE A 44 6.76 27.63 8.27
CA PHE A 44 7.10 26.96 9.52
C PHE A 44 8.07 25.81 9.27
N ASP A 45 8.97 25.58 10.22
CA ASP A 45 9.77 24.36 10.25
C ASP A 45 8.96 23.23 10.90
N ALA A 46 8.16 22.52 10.09
CA ALA A 46 7.30 21.43 10.55
C ALA A 46 8.09 20.28 11.21
N THR A 47 9.40 20.16 10.97
CA THR A 47 10.24 19.10 11.56
C THR A 47 10.49 19.31 13.06
N LYS A 48 10.26 20.53 13.56
CA LYS A 48 10.41 20.91 14.97
C LYS A 48 9.10 20.91 15.74
N MET A 49 8.02 20.43 15.13
CA MET A 49 6.68 20.47 15.70
C MET A 49 6.11 19.05 15.78
N THR A 50 5.33 18.79 16.82
CA THR A 50 4.45 17.63 16.82
C THR A 50 3.32 17.83 15.80
N PRO A 51 2.72 16.75 15.28
CA PRO A 51 1.55 16.86 14.40
C PRO A 51 0.39 17.67 15.00
N LYS A 52 0.19 17.61 16.32
CA LYS A 52 -0.86 18.35 17.01
C LYS A 52 -0.61 19.85 16.98
N GLU A 53 0.62 20.27 17.30
CA GLU A 53 1.02 21.69 17.25
C GLU A 53 0.94 22.25 15.84
N LEU A 54 1.32 21.46 14.83
CA LEU A 54 1.16 21.84 13.43
C LEU A 54 -0.31 22.10 13.08
N VAL A 55 -1.20 21.15 13.41
CA VAL A 55 -2.65 21.29 13.16
C VAL A 55 -3.23 22.50 13.91
N GLU A 56 -2.86 22.72 15.16
CA GLU A 56 -3.31 23.86 15.96
C GLU A 56 -2.82 25.20 15.39
N ARG A 57 -1.61 25.25 14.84
CA ARG A 57 -1.09 26.46 14.21
C ARG A 57 -1.82 26.76 12.89
N ILE A 58 -2.04 25.74 12.07
CA ILE A 58 -2.75 25.85 10.80
C ILE A 58 -4.24 26.17 11.00
N SER A 59 -4.87 25.70 12.07
CA SER A 59 -6.28 26.00 12.33
C SER A 59 -6.52 27.49 12.61
N LYS A 60 -5.52 28.22 13.11
CA LYS A 60 -5.57 29.69 13.27
C LYS A 60 -5.67 30.43 11.92
N LEU A 61 -5.34 29.75 10.83
CA LEU A 61 -5.49 30.25 9.45
C LEU A 61 -6.85 29.83 8.82
N GLY A 62 -7.76 29.27 9.62
CA GLY A 62 -9.08 28.83 9.15
C GLY A 62 -9.11 27.46 8.46
N VAL A 63 -7.98 26.74 8.40
CA VAL A 63 -7.90 25.43 7.75
C VAL A 63 -8.20 24.31 8.75
N ASN A 64 -9.32 23.61 8.57
CA ASN A 64 -9.80 22.58 9.50
C ASN A 64 -9.29 21.17 9.13
N TYR A 65 -8.38 20.63 9.96
CA TYR A 65 -7.85 19.28 9.79
C TYR A 65 -8.91 18.18 9.96
N GLU A 66 -9.73 18.27 11.01
CA GLU A 66 -10.71 17.23 11.36
C GLU A 66 -11.74 17.05 10.24
N GLU A 67 -12.21 18.16 9.69
CA GLU A 67 -13.14 18.15 8.55
C GLU A 67 -12.51 17.56 7.30
N ALA A 68 -11.28 17.98 6.97
CA ALA A 68 -10.58 17.48 5.79
C ALA A 68 -10.26 15.98 5.91
N HIS A 69 -9.86 15.51 7.09
CA HIS A 69 -9.64 14.09 7.37
C HIS A 69 -10.94 13.29 7.25
N ALA A 70 -12.03 13.73 7.88
CA ALA A 70 -13.33 13.06 7.78
C ALA A 70 -13.82 12.95 6.33
N LYS A 71 -13.71 14.03 5.55
CA LYS A 71 -14.05 14.02 4.11
C LYS A 71 -13.19 13.05 3.31
N ASP A 72 -11.88 12.99 3.59
CA ASP A 72 -10.98 12.07 2.91
C ASP A 72 -11.29 10.60 3.24
N MET A 73 -11.61 10.29 4.49
CA MET A 73 -12.02 8.94 4.91
C MET A 73 -13.34 8.53 4.25
N ALA A 74 -14.35 9.41 4.23
CA ALA A 74 -15.60 9.15 3.53
C ALA A 74 -15.38 8.89 2.03
N ARG A 75 -14.49 9.67 1.39
CA ARG A 75 -14.12 9.47 -0.02
C ARG A 75 -13.40 8.14 -0.25
N LEU A 76 -12.49 7.76 0.66
CA LEU A 76 -11.79 6.48 0.62
C LEU A 76 -12.77 5.32 0.75
N GLU A 77 -13.71 5.38 1.68
CA GLU A 77 -14.72 4.34 1.88
C GLU A 77 -15.63 4.21 0.66
N ASN A 78 -16.15 5.32 0.14
CA ASN A 78 -16.97 5.33 -1.06
C ASN A 78 -16.21 4.77 -2.28
N SER A 79 -14.94 5.16 -2.43
CA SER A 79 -14.11 4.67 -3.53
C SER A 79 -13.82 3.18 -3.40
N ASN A 80 -13.50 2.70 -2.20
CA ASN A 80 -13.33 1.26 -1.93
C ASN A 80 -14.61 0.49 -2.22
N PHE A 81 -15.75 0.94 -1.71
CA PHE A 81 -17.03 0.29 -1.95
C PHE A 81 -17.34 0.14 -3.45
N PHE A 82 -17.09 1.20 -4.23
CA PHE A 82 -17.39 1.21 -5.66
C PHE A 82 -16.37 0.45 -6.51
N LEU A 83 -15.08 0.51 -6.15
CA LEU A 83 -13.99 -0.01 -6.99
C LEU A 83 -13.40 -1.33 -6.52
N ALA A 84 -13.69 -1.81 -5.29
CA ALA A 84 -13.17 -3.08 -4.79
C ALA A 84 -13.98 -4.27 -5.34
N ASN A 85 -13.92 -4.45 -6.66
CA ASN A 85 -14.59 -5.53 -7.40
C ASN A 85 -13.71 -6.79 -7.52
N PHE A 86 -13.04 -7.17 -6.45
CA PHE A 86 -12.14 -8.34 -6.44
C PHE A 86 -12.90 -9.64 -6.66
N ASP A 87 -12.43 -10.50 -7.56
CA ASP A 87 -13.00 -11.83 -7.77
C ASP A 87 -12.50 -12.78 -6.67
N PRO A 88 -13.38 -13.40 -5.87
CA PRO A 88 -12.96 -14.41 -4.90
C PRO A 88 -12.16 -15.58 -5.51
N ALA A 89 -12.30 -15.85 -6.82
CA ALA A 89 -11.49 -16.83 -7.53
C ALA A 89 -9.99 -16.53 -7.48
N ASP A 90 -9.60 -15.25 -7.42
CA ASP A 90 -8.20 -14.78 -7.42
C ASP A 90 -7.47 -15.07 -6.09
N PHE A 91 -8.19 -15.42 -5.03
CA PHE A 91 -7.64 -15.62 -3.69
C PHE A 91 -7.64 -17.09 -3.30
N SER A 92 -6.63 -17.54 -2.55
CA SER A 92 -6.63 -18.90 -1.99
C SER A 92 -7.41 -18.97 -0.67
N TYR A 93 -7.37 -17.90 0.13
CA TYR A 93 -7.96 -17.84 1.47
C TYR A 93 -8.56 -16.45 1.73
N GLY A 94 -9.48 -16.37 2.69
CA GLY A 94 -9.88 -15.11 3.32
C GLY A 94 -9.24 -14.96 4.69
N ILE A 95 -9.13 -13.73 5.18
CA ILE A 95 -8.73 -13.44 6.57
C ILE A 95 -9.82 -12.60 7.23
N ALA A 96 -10.41 -13.10 8.32
CA ALA A 96 -11.43 -12.41 9.10
C ALA A 96 -11.08 -12.47 10.59
N SER A 97 -11.05 -11.31 11.26
CA SER A 97 -10.74 -11.20 12.70
C SER A 97 -9.44 -11.91 13.13
N GLY A 98 -8.44 -11.96 12.22
CA GLY A 98 -7.15 -12.61 12.47
C GLY A 98 -7.14 -14.13 12.29
N ALA A 99 -8.26 -14.74 11.90
CA ALA A 99 -8.35 -16.15 11.54
C ALA A 99 -8.39 -16.32 10.02
N VAL A 100 -7.83 -17.44 9.54
CA VAL A 100 -7.95 -17.86 8.15
C VAL A 100 -9.32 -18.49 7.95
N VAL A 101 -10.02 -18.05 6.90
CA VAL A 101 -11.36 -18.51 6.55
C VAL A 101 -11.40 -18.97 5.11
N HIS A 102 -12.33 -19.87 4.81
CA HIS A 102 -12.62 -20.26 3.44
C HIS A 102 -13.24 -19.09 2.67
N LYS A 103 -12.66 -18.75 1.51
CA LYS A 103 -12.95 -17.52 0.75
C LYS A 103 -14.42 -17.34 0.35
N SER A 104 -15.13 -18.44 0.06
CA SER A 104 -16.51 -18.40 -0.42
C SER A 104 -17.56 -18.60 0.67
N THR A 105 -17.22 -19.34 1.72
CA THR A 105 -18.19 -19.74 2.76
C THR A 105 -18.00 -18.95 4.06
N GLY A 106 -16.85 -18.30 4.24
CA GLY A 106 -16.49 -17.62 5.49
C GLY A 106 -16.23 -18.58 6.66
N ALA A 107 -16.31 -19.90 6.43
CA ALA A 107 -16.07 -20.90 7.46
C ALA A 107 -14.61 -20.80 7.94
N LYS A 108 -14.41 -20.78 9.25
CA LYS A 108 -13.08 -20.77 9.84
C LYS A 108 -12.35 -22.06 9.47
N LEU A 109 -11.12 -21.92 9.00
CA LEU A 109 -10.23 -23.05 8.78
C LEU A 109 -9.35 -23.17 10.03
N ASP A 110 -9.67 -24.14 10.88
CA ASP A 110 -8.82 -24.46 12.03
C ASP A 110 -7.53 -25.08 11.51
N GLY A 111 -6.38 -24.65 12.06
CA GLY A 111 -5.02 -24.85 11.52
C GLY A 111 -4.51 -26.29 11.49
N GLY A 112 -5.27 -27.21 10.89
CA GLY A 112 -4.82 -28.56 10.55
C GLY A 112 -3.70 -28.53 9.50
N GLU A 113 -3.17 -29.72 9.19
CA GLU A 113 -2.09 -29.87 8.21
C GLU A 113 -2.43 -29.16 6.89
N GLY A 114 -1.58 -28.20 6.49
CA GLY A 114 -1.68 -27.50 5.21
C GLY A 114 -2.43 -26.17 5.21
N VAL A 115 -3.01 -25.72 6.33
CA VAL A 115 -3.61 -24.37 6.43
C VAL A 115 -2.57 -23.39 7.02
N PRO A 116 -2.09 -22.40 6.24
CA PRO A 116 -1.12 -21.42 6.75
C PRO A 116 -1.75 -20.54 7.84
N SER A 117 -0.93 -19.98 8.73
CA SER A 117 -1.45 -18.98 9.68
C SER A 117 -1.77 -17.66 8.96
N ALA A 118 -2.67 -16.85 9.53
CA ALA A 118 -2.96 -15.52 8.98
C ALA A 118 -1.71 -14.63 8.89
N LYS A 119 -0.74 -14.85 9.80
CA LYS A 119 0.55 -14.15 9.80
C LYS A 119 1.43 -14.59 8.63
N ASP A 120 1.44 -15.88 8.30
CA ASP A 120 2.22 -16.41 7.18
C ASP A 120 1.66 -15.93 5.85
N LEU A 121 0.33 -15.92 5.71
CA LEU A 121 -0.35 -15.34 4.54
C LEU A 121 -0.03 -13.85 4.37
N ASP A 122 -0.16 -13.05 5.44
CA ASP A 122 0.18 -11.62 5.40
C ASP A 122 1.66 -11.40 5.02
N GLY A 123 2.56 -12.24 5.54
CA GLY A 123 3.98 -12.21 5.19
C GLY A 123 4.23 -12.52 3.72
N ALA A 124 3.56 -13.53 3.16
CA ALA A 124 3.67 -13.91 1.76
C ALA A 124 3.12 -12.83 0.82
N ASP A 125 1.92 -12.32 1.10
CA ASP A 125 1.30 -11.24 0.32
C ASP A 125 2.16 -9.97 0.36
N LYS A 126 2.65 -9.60 1.53
CA LYS A 126 3.56 -8.47 1.70
C LYS A 126 4.86 -8.67 0.92
N ALA A 127 5.45 -9.86 0.94
CA ALA A 127 6.67 -10.15 0.19
C ALA A 127 6.43 -10.02 -1.34
N ALA A 128 5.28 -10.50 -1.84
CA ALA A 128 4.91 -10.36 -3.24
C ALA A 128 4.69 -8.89 -3.63
N LEU A 129 4.05 -8.09 -2.78
CA LEU A 129 3.75 -6.68 -3.04
C LEU A 129 4.97 -5.75 -2.87
N GLN A 130 5.91 -6.09 -1.96
CA GLN A 130 7.09 -5.28 -1.67
C GLN A 130 8.20 -5.33 -2.73
N GLY A 131 8.03 -6.14 -3.79
CA GLY A 131 8.97 -6.17 -4.92
C GLY A 131 9.07 -4.86 -5.71
N TYR A 132 8.12 -3.93 -5.52
CA TYR A 132 8.15 -2.65 -6.22
C TYR A 132 9.21 -1.71 -5.63
N GLY A 133 10.11 -1.25 -6.49
CA GLY A 133 11.10 -0.25 -6.12
C GLY A 133 12.30 -0.75 -5.28
N ARG A 134 12.49 -2.06 -5.11
CA ARG A 134 13.69 -2.64 -4.44
C ARG A 134 14.53 -3.49 -5.41
N PRO A 135 15.86 -3.40 -5.39
CA PRO A 135 16.74 -4.32 -6.11
C PRO A 135 16.61 -5.72 -5.51
N TYR A 136 16.54 -6.74 -6.35
CA TYR A 136 16.57 -8.12 -5.87
C TYR A 136 18.03 -8.53 -5.66
N VAL A 137 18.33 -9.08 -4.50
CA VAL A 137 19.63 -9.67 -4.13
C VAL A 137 19.32 -11.09 -3.68
N ASP A 138 19.94 -12.09 -4.31
CA ASP A 138 19.72 -13.51 -4.03
C ASP A 138 18.23 -13.93 -4.07
N GLY A 139 17.49 -13.41 -5.06
CA GLY A 139 16.07 -13.70 -5.26
C GLY A 139 15.12 -13.04 -4.26
N LYS A 140 15.62 -12.17 -3.36
CA LYS A 140 14.80 -11.45 -2.37
C LYS A 140 14.89 -9.93 -2.58
N PRO A 141 13.82 -9.17 -2.32
CA PRO A 141 13.89 -7.70 -2.38
C PRO A 141 14.83 -7.18 -1.30
N GLY A 142 15.80 -6.37 -1.70
CA GLY A 142 16.80 -5.75 -0.81
C GLY A 142 16.20 -4.73 0.16
N GLY A 143 16.97 -4.40 1.21
CA GLY A 143 16.55 -3.47 2.27
C GLY A 143 16.42 -2.01 1.83
N VAL A 144 16.99 -1.62 0.69
CA VAL A 144 17.08 -0.24 0.21
C VAL A 144 16.24 -0.08 -1.06
N TYR A 145 15.54 1.04 -1.21
CA TYR A 145 14.85 1.37 -2.47
C TYR A 145 15.87 1.74 -3.57
N TYR A 146 15.49 1.61 -4.84
CA TYR A 146 16.35 2.12 -5.92
C TYR A 146 16.59 3.61 -5.70
N ARG A 147 17.86 4.00 -5.70
CA ARG A 147 18.28 5.40 -5.61
C ARG A 147 17.89 6.22 -6.85
N TYR A 148 17.74 5.54 -7.99
CA TYR A 148 17.43 6.13 -9.28
C TYR A 148 16.28 5.36 -9.95
N PRO A 149 15.49 6.00 -10.84
CA PRO A 149 14.51 5.29 -11.67
C PRO A 149 15.20 4.15 -12.43
N ARG A 150 14.54 3.00 -12.56
CA ARG A 150 15.04 1.96 -13.48
C ARG A 150 14.97 2.52 -14.90
N SER A 151 15.98 2.22 -15.72
CA SER A 151 15.87 2.48 -17.15
C SER A 151 14.59 1.83 -17.67
N PRO A 152 13.74 2.57 -18.39
CA PRO A 152 12.46 2.05 -18.85
C PRO A 152 12.71 0.80 -19.69
N GLN A 153 12.18 -0.34 -19.22
CA GLN A 153 12.16 -1.55 -20.02
C GLN A 153 11.05 -1.37 -21.05
N PRO A 154 11.28 -1.69 -22.33
CA PRO A 154 10.22 -1.69 -23.32
C PRO A 154 9.12 -2.63 -22.83
N LEU A 155 7.89 -2.13 -22.78
CA LEU A 155 6.74 -2.95 -22.42
C LEU A 155 6.62 -4.10 -23.43
N PRO A 156 6.30 -5.33 -23.00
CA PRO A 156 6.01 -6.40 -23.93
C PRO A 156 4.90 -5.94 -24.88
N LEU A 157 5.10 -6.17 -26.18
CA LEU A 157 4.13 -5.78 -27.19
C LEU A 157 2.82 -6.53 -26.91
N LEU A 158 1.70 -5.80 -26.91
CA LEU A 158 0.39 -6.41 -26.74
C LEU A 158 0.19 -7.46 -27.85
N GLY A 159 0.10 -8.73 -27.47
CA GLY A 159 -0.03 -9.86 -28.40
C GLY A 159 1.23 -10.71 -28.59
N SER A 160 2.40 -10.30 -28.07
CA SER A 160 3.56 -11.20 -28.03
C SER A 160 3.42 -12.19 -26.87
N SER A 161 2.99 -13.41 -27.19
CA SER A 161 3.18 -14.59 -26.35
C SER A 161 4.68 -14.81 -26.18
N VAL A 162 5.30 -14.16 -25.20
CA VAL A 162 6.63 -14.55 -24.75
C VAL A 162 6.40 -15.75 -23.86
N ALA A 163 6.57 -16.94 -24.44
CA ALA A 163 6.72 -18.15 -23.67
C ALA A 163 7.78 -17.88 -22.59
N CYS A 164 7.39 -17.95 -21.32
CA CYS A 164 8.32 -17.97 -20.21
C CYS A 164 9.32 -19.10 -20.46
N CYS A 165 10.50 -18.77 -20.98
CA CYS A 165 11.61 -19.70 -21.06
C CYS A 165 11.99 -20.11 -19.64
N SER A 166 11.52 -21.30 -19.27
CA SER A 166 12.07 -22.11 -18.21
C SER A 166 13.59 -22.21 -18.35
N SER A 167 14.29 -21.77 -17.30
CA SER A 167 15.57 -22.32 -16.83
C SER A 167 16.52 -22.92 -17.88
N LEU A 168 17.48 -22.13 -18.35
CA LEU A 168 18.73 -22.69 -18.89
C LEU A 168 19.72 -22.91 -17.74
N PRO A 169 20.29 -24.11 -17.55
CA PRO A 169 21.38 -24.31 -16.62
C PRO A 169 22.69 -23.78 -17.24
N ALA A 170 23.45 -23.05 -16.43
CA ALA A 170 24.80 -22.62 -16.75
C ALA A 170 25.70 -23.85 -16.94
N SER A 171 26.23 -24.05 -18.15
CA SER A 171 27.28 -25.04 -18.41
C SER A 171 28.40 -24.42 -19.24
N GLY A 172 29.49 -24.10 -18.53
CA GLY A 172 30.88 -24.30 -18.94
C GLY A 172 31.41 -23.58 -20.19
N CYS A 173 32.03 -22.42 -19.99
CA CYS A 173 33.18 -22.01 -20.81
C CYS A 173 34.45 -22.47 -20.09
N THR A 174 35.07 -23.56 -20.57
CA THR A 174 36.48 -23.87 -20.31
C THR A 174 37.29 -23.44 -21.52
N SER A 175 38.18 -22.48 -21.31
CA SER A 175 39.23 -22.07 -22.25
C SER A 175 40.48 -22.93 -22.04
N ALA A 176 41.01 -23.46 -23.14
CA ALA A 176 42.41 -23.78 -23.34
C ALA A 176 42.80 -23.28 -24.74
#